data_AF-A0A1H1RLG8-F1
#
_entry.id   AF-A0A1H1RLG8-F1
#
_cell.length_a   1.000
_cell.length_b   1.000
_cell.length_c   1.000
_cell.angle_alpha   90.00
_cell.angle_beta   90.00
_cell.angle_gamma   90.00
#
_symmetry.space_group_name_H-M   'P 1'
#
loop_
_entity.id
_entity.type
_entity.pdbx_description
1 polymer ?
#
loop_
_entity_poly.entity_id
_entity_poly.type
_entity_poly.pdbx_seq_one_letter_code
_entity_poly.pdbx_strand_id
1 'polypeptide(L)'
;MKSKIIFAFISFMLLFGINNSLLYNDLEKQVSTAKVINLAGRQRMYSQKITKLALYLNEEKEDNYSTLRLEGLKEIITNFSEAHQFLEESHLKQYKSLLLNQYFKDIEHSYLKIINSSREYLNSPNDSQVKANFIKNIKFNESEFLRIMDDIVNEYEKIAETRAIKIKGREFTFNAIMVLLTIFSIFSIIIPLLKNKNLNLK
;
A
#
# COMPACT_ATOMS: atom_id res chain seq x y z
N MET A 1 8.56 13.69 48.50
CA MET A 1 8.06 14.66 47.50
C MET A 1 8.94 14.71 46.25
N LYS A 2 10.26 14.94 46.37
CA LYS A 2 11.22 14.91 45.23
C LYS A 2 11.19 13.61 44.42
N SER A 3 11.17 12.45 45.09
CA SER A 3 11.07 11.14 44.43
C SER A 3 9.82 10.96 43.58
N LYS A 4 8.65 11.43 44.05
CA LYS A 4 7.38 11.38 43.31
C LYS A 4 7.40 12.25 42.05
N ILE A 5 8.03 13.43 42.14
CA ILE A 5 8.20 14.35 40.99
C ILE A 5 9.10 13.71 39.93
N ILE A 6 10.26 13.20 40.33
CA ILE A 6 11.20 12.53 39.42
C ILE A 6 10.54 11.33 38.75
N PHE A 7 9.83 10.50 39.54
CA PHE A 7 9.10 9.34 39.02
C PHE A 7 8.05 9.74 37.98
N ALA A 8 7.20 10.72 38.29
CA ALA A 8 6.16 11.18 37.35
C ALA A 8 6.79 11.74 36.07
N PHE A 9 7.83 12.57 36.19
CA PHE A 9 8.51 13.16 35.04
C PHE A 9 9.18 12.10 34.14
N ILE A 10 9.90 11.14 34.72
CA ILE A 10 10.52 10.04 33.97
C ILE A 10 9.43 9.19 33.30
N SER A 11 8.35 8.88 34.01
CA SER A 11 7.24 8.10 33.45
C SER A 11 6.60 8.82 32.25
N PHE A 12 6.39 10.14 32.35
CA PHE A 12 5.92 10.96 31.26
C PHE A 12 6.86 10.93 30.05
N MET A 13 8.16 11.15 30.27
CA MET A 13 9.17 11.14 29.21
C MET A 13 9.24 9.79 28.50
N LEU A 14 9.23 8.69 29.25
CA LEU A 14 9.26 7.33 28.68
C LEU A 14 8.00 7.02 27.89
N LEU A 15 6.82 7.27 28.46
CA LEU A 15 5.54 7.05 27.77
C LEU A 15 5.45 7.87 26.49
N PHE A 16 5.82 9.14 26.55
CA PHE A 16 5.83 10.03 25.39
C PHE A 16 6.82 9.57 24.31
N GLY A 17 8.05 9.23 24.69
CA GLY A 17 9.08 8.77 23.76
C GLY A 17 8.70 7.46 23.06
N ILE A 18 8.20 6.48 23.83
CA ILE A 18 7.74 5.19 23.29
C ILE A 18 6.56 5.41 22.36
N ASN A 19 5.54 6.20 22.77
CA ASN A 19 4.36 6.41 21.94
C ASN A 19 4.71 7.07 20.60
N ASN A 20 5.51 8.14 20.62
CA ASN A 20 5.90 8.82 19.39
C ASN A 20 6.76 7.95 18.47
N SER A 21 7.68 7.15 19.01
CA SER A 21 8.48 6.23 18.19
C SER A 21 7.61 5.19 17.50
N LEU A 22 6.63 4.62 18.22
CA LEU A 22 5.68 3.68 17.64
C LEU A 22 4.79 4.34 16.59
N LEU A 23 4.28 5.55 16.87
CA LEU A 23 3.44 6.31 15.94
C LEU A 23 4.19 6.65 14.64
N TYR A 24 5.45 7.07 14.73
CA TYR A 24 6.28 7.36 13.56
C TYR A 24 6.46 6.12 12.68
N ASN A 25 6.82 4.98 13.28
CA ASN A 25 6.97 3.71 12.55
C ASN A 25 5.66 3.25 11.89
N ASP A 26 4.52 3.50 12.53
CA ASP A 26 3.22 3.17 11.98
C ASP A 26 2.82 4.07 10.81
N LEU A 27 3.13 5.36 10.89
CA LEU A 27 2.92 6.30 9.79
C LEU A 27 3.75 5.90 8.56
N GLU A 28 5.02 5.53 8.74
CA GLU A 28 5.86 5.05 7.64
C GLU A 28 5.26 3.80 6.97
N LYS A 29 4.78 2.83 7.77
CA LYS A 29 4.11 1.64 7.26
C LYS A 29 2.80 1.98 6.55
N GLN A 30 2.03 2.94 7.04
CA GLN A 30 0.77 3.37 6.41
C GLN A 30 1.03 4.04 5.06
N VAL A 31 2.04 4.92 4.99
CA VAL A 31 2.46 5.58 3.74
C VAL A 31 2.97 4.56 2.73
N SER A 32 3.81 3.62 3.17
CA SER A 32 4.29 2.52 2.33
C SER A 32 3.14 1.67 1.80
N THR A 33 2.15 1.35 2.65
CA THR A 33 0.96 0.59 2.24
C THR A 33 0.10 1.34 1.24
N ALA A 34 -0.10 2.65 1.41
CA ALA A 34 -0.85 3.47 0.47
C ALA A 34 -0.18 3.51 -0.92
N LYS A 35 1.16 3.54 -0.99
CA LYS A 35 1.90 3.45 -2.26
C LYS A 35 1.68 2.11 -2.96
N VAL A 36 1.67 1.02 -2.20
CA VAL A 36 1.41 -0.34 -2.72
C VAL A 36 -0.02 -0.45 -3.25
N ILE A 37 -1.03 0.03 -2.51
CA ILE A 37 -2.43 0.06 -2.96
C ILE A 37 -2.58 0.83 -4.27
N ASN A 38 -1.97 2.02 -4.38
CA ASN A 38 -2.04 2.81 -5.61
C ASN A 38 -1.37 2.07 -6.78
N LEU A 39 -0.20 1.46 -6.57
CA LEU A 39 0.49 0.69 -7.59
C LEU A 39 -0.34 -0.53 -8.06
N ALA A 40 -0.96 -1.27 -7.14
CA ALA A 40 -1.89 -2.35 -7.45
C ALA A 40 -3.12 -1.82 -8.21
N GLY A 41 -3.65 -0.66 -7.81
CA GLY A 41 -4.70 0.03 -8.56
C GLY A 41 -4.29 0.37 -10.00
N ARG A 42 -3.05 0.80 -10.23
CA ARG A 42 -2.52 1.07 -11.57
C ARG A 42 -2.41 -0.17 -12.44
N GLN A 43 -2.16 -1.36 -11.88
CA GLN A 43 -2.16 -2.62 -12.64
C GLN A 43 -3.48 -2.84 -13.40
N ARG A 44 -4.62 -2.55 -12.75
CA ARG A 44 -5.95 -2.61 -13.38
C ARG A 44 -6.03 -1.70 -14.59
N MET A 45 -5.67 -0.43 -14.39
CA MET A 45 -5.64 0.59 -15.44
C MET A 45 -4.72 0.17 -16.60
N TYR A 46 -3.54 -0.38 -16.29
CA TYR A 46 -2.58 -0.81 -17.29
C TYR A 46 -3.11 -1.98 -18.12
N SER A 47 -3.70 -3.02 -17.50
CA SER A 47 -4.31 -4.14 -18.22
C SER A 47 -5.42 -3.69 -19.17
N GLN A 48 -6.26 -2.75 -18.73
CA GLN A 48 -7.33 -2.16 -19.54
C GLN A 48 -6.76 -1.29 -20.67
N LYS A 49 -5.71 -0.50 -20.41
CA LYS A 49 -5.06 0.32 -21.43
C LYS A 49 -4.38 -0.52 -22.51
N ILE A 50 -3.72 -1.64 -22.12
CA ILE A 50 -3.17 -2.63 -23.06
C ILE A 50 -4.30 -3.21 -23.92
N THR A 51 -5.41 -3.60 -23.31
CA THR A 51 -6.59 -4.11 -24.03
C THR A 51 -7.14 -3.10 -25.03
N LYS A 52 -7.30 -1.85 -24.61
CA LYS A 52 -7.77 -0.78 -25.49
C LYS A 52 -6.83 -0.56 -26.69
N LEU A 53 -5.52 -0.57 -26.46
CA LEU A 53 -4.54 -0.45 -27.54
C LEU A 53 -4.58 -1.66 -28.49
N ALA A 54 -4.71 -2.88 -27.96
CA ALA A 54 -4.87 -4.08 -28.76
C ALA A 54 -6.12 -4.03 -29.66
N LEU A 55 -7.24 -3.54 -29.14
CA LEU A 55 -8.48 -3.37 -29.90
C LEU A 55 -8.33 -2.36 -31.04
N TYR A 56 -7.72 -1.20 -30.79
CA TYR A 56 -7.48 -0.21 -31.86
C TYR A 56 -6.57 -0.76 -32.97
N LEU A 57 -5.61 -1.60 -32.61
CA LEU A 57 -4.76 -2.26 -33.60
C LEU A 57 -5.56 -3.24 -34.48
N ASN A 58 -6.67 -3.80 -34.00
CA ASN A 58 -7.54 -4.70 -34.76
C ASN A 58 -8.45 -3.99 -35.77
N GLU A 59 -8.76 -2.70 -35.55
CA GLU A 59 -9.75 -1.95 -36.34
C GLU A 59 -9.15 -1.28 -37.59
N GLU A 60 -7.84 -1.05 -37.62
CA GLU A 60 -7.21 -0.28 -38.70
C GLU A 60 -6.68 -1.11 -39.86
N LYS A 61 -6.92 -0.60 -41.07
CA LYS A 61 -6.48 -1.17 -42.34
C LYS A 61 -5.14 -0.64 -42.86
N GLU A 62 -4.58 0.48 -42.34
CA GLU A 62 -3.36 1.11 -42.90
C GLU A 62 -2.48 1.86 -41.89
N ASP A 63 -1.16 1.84 -42.18
CA ASP A 63 0.02 1.93 -41.30
C ASP A 63 0.40 3.30 -40.68
N ASN A 64 -0.34 4.39 -40.90
CA ASN A 64 0.21 5.75 -40.65
C ASN A 64 0.28 6.20 -39.18
N TYR A 65 -0.33 5.48 -38.24
CA TYR A 65 -0.30 5.80 -36.80
C TYR A 65 0.35 4.69 -35.95
N SER A 66 1.12 3.78 -36.58
CA SER A 66 1.69 2.61 -35.91
C SER A 66 2.77 2.95 -34.88
N THR A 67 3.69 3.88 -35.19
CA THR A 67 4.88 4.13 -34.36
C THR A 67 4.56 4.72 -32.98
N LEU A 68 3.79 5.82 -32.91
CA LEU A 68 3.41 6.45 -31.64
C LEU A 68 2.60 5.51 -30.72
N ARG A 69 1.78 4.64 -31.31
CA ARG A 69 1.00 3.65 -30.54
C ARG A 69 1.85 2.46 -30.09
N LEU A 70 2.81 2.03 -30.90
CA LEU A 70 3.78 1.02 -30.50
C LEU A 70 4.67 1.54 -29.36
N GLU A 71 5.08 2.81 -29.39
CA GLU A 71 5.80 3.46 -28.29
C GLU A 71 4.94 3.52 -27.03
N GLY A 72 3.69 3.98 -27.13
CA GLY A 72 2.76 4.01 -25.99
C GLY A 72 2.44 2.61 -25.44
N LEU A 73 2.37 1.61 -26.32
CA LEU A 73 2.19 0.20 -25.93
C LEU A 73 3.44 -0.32 -25.21
N LYS A 74 4.64 -0.02 -25.73
CA LYS A 74 5.90 -0.38 -25.09
C LYS A 74 6.02 0.23 -23.69
N GLU A 75 5.73 1.51 -23.55
CA GLU A 75 5.75 2.20 -22.25
C GLU A 75 4.79 1.54 -21.26
N ILE A 76 3.55 1.26 -21.66
CA ILE A 76 2.56 0.68 -20.73
C ILE A 76 2.91 -0.75 -20.34
N ILE A 77 3.49 -1.55 -21.25
CA ILE A 77 3.95 -2.92 -20.97
C ILE A 77 5.12 -2.90 -19.99
N THR A 78 6.06 -1.97 -20.14
CA THR A 78 7.16 -1.78 -19.19
C THR A 78 6.62 -1.42 -17.81
N ASN A 79 5.78 -0.38 -17.73
CA ASN A 79 5.17 0.06 -16.48
C ASN A 79 4.34 -1.06 -15.80
N PHE A 80 3.63 -1.86 -16.61
CA PHE A 80 2.87 -3.01 -16.13
C PHE A 80 3.77 -4.08 -15.54
N SER A 81 4.84 -4.46 -16.23
CA SER A 81 5.80 -5.47 -15.77
C SER A 81 6.55 -5.05 -14.51
N GLU A 82 7.05 -3.80 -14.47
CA GLU A 82 7.81 -3.28 -13.32
C GLU A 82 6.93 -3.18 -12.08
N ALA A 83 5.71 -2.69 -12.25
CA ALA A 83 4.75 -2.60 -11.17
C ALA A 83 4.34 -4.00 -10.66
N HIS A 84 4.21 -5.01 -11.54
CA HIS A 84 3.89 -6.37 -11.13
C HIS A 84 5.02 -6.97 -10.29
N GLN A 85 6.26 -6.90 -10.77
CA GLN A 85 7.44 -7.39 -10.06
C GLN A 85 7.59 -6.72 -8.68
N PHE A 86 7.41 -5.39 -8.60
CA PHE A 86 7.49 -4.69 -7.32
C PHE A 86 6.44 -5.19 -6.33
N LEU A 87 5.20 -5.44 -6.78
CA LEU A 87 4.11 -5.94 -5.94
C LEU A 87 4.39 -7.37 -5.46
N GLU A 88 4.94 -8.22 -6.32
CA GLU A 88 5.38 -9.57 -5.96
C GLU A 88 6.46 -9.54 -4.88
N GLU A 89 7.50 -8.72 -5.05
CA GLU A 89 8.55 -8.63 -4.05
C GLU A 89 8.06 -8.01 -2.73
N SER A 90 7.18 -7.01 -2.81
CA SER A 90 6.68 -6.28 -1.65
C SER A 90 5.78 -7.14 -0.77
N HIS A 91 4.91 -7.98 -1.35
CA HIS A 91 4.02 -8.82 -0.53
C HIS A 91 4.81 -9.84 0.29
N LEU A 92 5.84 -10.47 -0.30
CA LEU A 92 6.69 -11.47 0.35
C LEU A 92 7.49 -10.86 1.51
N LYS A 93 8.03 -9.65 1.34
CA LYS A 93 8.89 -8.99 2.32
C LYS A 93 8.09 -8.35 3.47
N GLN A 94 6.96 -7.69 3.17
CA GLN A 94 6.34 -6.73 4.10
C GLN A 94 4.98 -7.18 4.67
N TYR A 95 4.17 -7.94 3.93
CA TYR A 95 2.77 -8.18 4.31
C TYR A 95 2.52 -9.61 4.78
N LYS A 96 3.19 -10.61 4.18
CA LYS A 96 3.10 -12.03 4.56
C LYS A 96 1.65 -12.55 4.69
N SER A 97 0.72 -12.00 3.90
CA SER A 97 -0.68 -12.47 3.88
C SER A 97 -0.79 -13.74 3.04
N LEU A 98 -1.38 -14.79 3.60
CA LEU A 98 -1.63 -16.04 2.87
C LEU A 98 -2.57 -15.81 1.68
N LEU A 99 -3.54 -14.89 1.80
CA LEU A 99 -4.45 -14.53 0.72
C LEU A 99 -3.70 -13.83 -0.42
N LEU A 100 -2.83 -12.86 -0.12
CA LEU A 100 -2.00 -12.23 -1.16
C LEU A 100 -1.13 -13.27 -1.88
N ASN A 101 -0.49 -14.17 -1.16
CA ASN A 101 0.32 -15.23 -1.77
C ASN A 101 -0.51 -16.09 -2.75
N GLN A 102 -1.74 -16.41 -2.37
CA GLN A 102 -2.66 -17.16 -3.23
C GLN A 102 -3.06 -16.33 -4.46
N TYR A 103 -3.46 -15.07 -4.28
CA TYR A 103 -3.86 -14.22 -5.40
C TYR A 103 -2.72 -13.96 -6.40
N PHE A 104 -1.49 -13.75 -5.94
CA PHE A 104 -0.33 -13.62 -6.83
C PHE A 104 -0.03 -14.93 -7.57
N LYS A 105 -0.26 -16.09 -6.94
CA LYS A 105 -0.16 -17.38 -7.65
C LYS A 105 -1.26 -17.54 -8.70
N ASP A 106 -2.49 -17.14 -8.37
CA ASP A 106 -3.65 -17.32 -9.25
C ASP A 106 -3.61 -16.36 -10.45
N ILE A 107 -3.12 -15.13 -10.26
CA ILE A 107 -3.04 -14.13 -11.34
C ILE A 107 -1.95 -14.43 -12.37
N GLU A 108 -0.92 -15.19 -11.98
CA GLU A 108 0.32 -15.36 -12.74
C GLU A 108 0.09 -15.88 -14.16
N HIS A 109 -0.82 -16.86 -14.32
CA HIS A 109 -1.13 -17.38 -15.66
C HIS A 109 -1.65 -16.29 -16.60
N SER A 110 -2.64 -15.51 -16.15
CA SER A 110 -3.25 -14.43 -16.93
C SER A 110 -2.24 -13.30 -17.22
N TYR A 111 -1.42 -12.95 -16.23
CA TYR A 111 -0.35 -11.97 -16.35
C TYR A 111 0.69 -12.39 -17.41
N LEU A 112 1.18 -13.63 -17.35
CA LEU A 112 2.16 -14.15 -18.30
C LEU A 112 1.62 -14.20 -19.73
N LYS A 113 0.34 -14.56 -19.92
CA LYS A 113 -0.28 -14.54 -21.26
C LYS A 113 -0.35 -13.13 -21.84
N ILE A 114 -0.70 -12.16 -21.00
CA ILE A 114 -0.72 -10.74 -21.38
C ILE A 114 0.69 -10.27 -21.75
N ILE A 115 1.68 -10.45 -20.86
CA ILE A 115 3.01 -9.88 -21.06
C ILE A 115 3.77 -10.52 -22.22
N ASN A 116 3.70 -11.86 -22.37
CA ASN A 116 4.46 -12.57 -23.38
C ASN A 116 3.94 -12.26 -24.79
N SER A 117 2.62 -12.30 -24.97
CA SER A 117 2.02 -11.96 -26.26
C SER A 117 2.21 -10.49 -26.63
N SER A 118 2.21 -9.61 -25.63
CA SER A 118 2.51 -8.19 -25.82
C SER A 118 3.96 -7.97 -26.27
N ARG A 119 4.93 -8.62 -25.64
CA ARG A 119 6.36 -8.52 -26.01
C ARG A 119 6.65 -9.13 -27.38
N GLU A 120 6.02 -10.26 -27.69
CA GLU A 120 6.12 -10.89 -29.01
C GLU A 120 5.65 -9.93 -30.11
N TYR A 121 4.51 -9.27 -29.90
CA TYR A 121 3.99 -8.26 -30.82
C TYR A 121 4.92 -7.04 -30.95
N LEU A 122 5.48 -6.53 -29.85
CA LEU A 122 6.44 -5.42 -29.91
C LEU A 122 7.71 -5.76 -30.71
N ASN A 123 8.13 -7.02 -30.71
CA ASN A 123 9.32 -7.48 -31.44
C ASN A 123 9.04 -7.69 -32.94
N SER A 124 7.81 -8.10 -33.29
CA SER A 124 7.40 -8.40 -34.67
C SER A 124 6.06 -7.72 -35.02
N PRO A 125 5.98 -6.36 -35.00
CA PRO A 125 4.70 -5.65 -35.11
C PRO A 125 4.03 -5.77 -36.49
N ASN A 126 4.80 -6.09 -37.53
CA ASN A 126 4.33 -6.27 -38.90
C ASN A 126 3.85 -7.70 -39.20
N ASP A 127 4.05 -8.64 -38.27
CA ASP A 127 3.58 -10.01 -38.43
C ASP A 127 2.08 -10.09 -38.05
N SER A 128 1.25 -10.39 -39.04
CA SER A 128 -0.20 -10.46 -38.90
C SER A 128 -0.66 -11.58 -37.95
N GLN A 129 0.07 -12.70 -37.90
CA GLN A 129 -0.26 -13.81 -37.01
C GLN A 129 0.10 -13.47 -35.57
N VAL A 130 1.26 -12.84 -35.35
CA VAL A 130 1.67 -12.35 -34.02
C VAL A 130 0.70 -11.31 -33.50
N LYS A 131 0.28 -10.35 -34.35
CA LYS A 131 -0.73 -9.33 -34.02
C LYS A 131 -2.06 -9.98 -33.62
N ALA A 132 -2.55 -10.94 -34.39
CA ALA A 132 -3.79 -11.66 -34.09
C ALA A 132 -3.71 -12.44 -32.77
N ASN A 133 -2.57 -13.08 -32.50
CA ASN A 133 -2.31 -13.80 -31.25
C ASN A 133 -2.28 -12.85 -30.04
N PHE A 134 -1.63 -11.70 -30.17
CA PHE A 134 -1.64 -10.65 -29.14
C PHE A 134 -3.07 -10.22 -28.79
N ILE A 135 -3.85 -9.83 -29.79
CA ILE A 135 -5.24 -9.38 -29.60
C ILE A 135 -6.08 -10.47 -28.93
N LYS A 136 -5.95 -11.73 -29.37
CA LYS A 136 -6.67 -12.87 -28.81
C LYS A 136 -6.29 -13.12 -27.35
N ASN A 137 -5.00 -13.14 -27.04
CA ASN A 137 -4.51 -13.42 -25.69
C ASN A 137 -4.94 -12.32 -24.71
N ILE A 138 -4.86 -11.05 -25.10
CA ILE A 138 -5.32 -9.94 -24.25
C ILE A 138 -6.83 -10.05 -23.97
N LYS A 139 -7.66 -10.24 -25.01
CA LYS A 139 -9.11 -10.38 -24.86
C LYS A 139 -9.52 -11.53 -23.93
N PHE A 140 -8.81 -12.65 -23.98
CA PHE A 140 -9.17 -13.84 -23.21
C PHE A 140 -8.72 -13.77 -21.75
N ASN A 141 -7.59 -13.13 -21.46
CA ASN A 141 -6.97 -13.16 -20.13
C ASN A 141 -7.21 -11.89 -19.30
N GLU A 142 -7.59 -10.76 -19.91
CA GLU A 142 -7.75 -9.49 -19.15
C GLU A 142 -8.84 -9.57 -18.08
N SER A 143 -9.99 -10.19 -18.37
CA SER A 143 -11.09 -10.25 -17.40
C SER A 143 -10.72 -11.02 -16.12
N GLU A 144 -9.98 -12.13 -16.27
CA GLU A 144 -9.46 -12.90 -15.14
C GLU A 144 -8.39 -12.12 -14.38
N PHE A 145 -7.44 -11.50 -15.11
CA PHE A 145 -6.41 -10.65 -14.52
C PHE A 145 -7.03 -9.52 -13.69
N LEU A 146 -8.01 -8.81 -14.26
CA LEU A 146 -8.65 -7.66 -13.64
C LEU A 146 -9.37 -8.06 -12.35
N ARG A 147 -10.13 -9.17 -12.39
CA ARG A 147 -10.84 -9.70 -11.22
C ARG A 147 -9.88 -10.05 -10.08
N ILE A 148 -8.79 -10.76 -10.37
CA ILE A 148 -7.83 -11.15 -9.32
C ILE A 148 -7.04 -9.93 -8.83
N MET A 149 -6.74 -8.97 -9.72
CA MET A 149 -6.08 -7.73 -9.32
C MET A 149 -6.98 -6.86 -8.42
N ASP A 150 -8.30 -6.87 -8.64
CA ASP A 150 -9.27 -6.28 -7.71
C ASP A 150 -9.18 -6.95 -6.33
N ASP A 151 -9.12 -8.29 -6.27
CA ASP A 151 -8.96 -9.04 -5.02
C ASP A 151 -7.64 -8.68 -4.30
N ILE A 152 -6.54 -8.49 -5.04
CA ILE A 152 -5.25 -8.02 -4.51
C ILE A 152 -5.36 -6.61 -3.92
N VAL A 153 -5.98 -5.67 -4.63
CA VAL A 153 -6.18 -4.30 -4.15
C VAL A 153 -7.01 -4.30 -2.86
N ASN A 154 -8.13 -5.02 -2.86
CA ASN A 154 -9.04 -5.10 -1.72
C ASN A 154 -8.35 -5.69 -0.47
N GLU A 155 -7.49 -6.70 -0.65
CA GLU A 155 -6.74 -7.28 0.47
C GLU A 155 -5.70 -6.30 1.03
N TYR A 156 -5.01 -5.53 0.19
CA TYR A 156 -4.13 -4.47 0.68
C TYR A 156 -4.89 -3.37 1.44
N GLU A 157 -6.05 -2.95 0.94
CA GLU A 157 -6.93 -1.98 1.63
C GLU A 157 -7.34 -2.52 3.00
N LYS A 158 -7.81 -3.77 3.07
CA LYS A 158 -8.18 -4.43 4.32
C LYS A 158 -7.02 -4.52 5.32
N ILE A 159 -5.80 -4.80 4.85
CA ILE A 159 -4.61 -4.78 5.71
C ILE A 159 -4.34 -3.37 6.24
N ALA A 160 -4.45 -2.35 5.39
CA ALA A 160 -4.25 -0.95 5.78
C ALA A 160 -5.30 -0.49 6.82
N GLU A 161 -6.56 -0.87 6.63
CA GLU A 161 -7.65 -0.58 7.57
C GLU A 161 -7.44 -1.28 8.91
N THR A 162 -7.09 -2.56 8.89
CA THR A 162 -6.82 -3.34 10.10
C THR A 162 -5.67 -2.74 10.89
N ARG A 163 -4.61 -2.29 10.22
CA ARG A 163 -3.49 -1.57 10.86
C ARG A 163 -3.96 -0.25 11.46
N ALA A 164 -4.74 0.54 10.73
CA ALA A 164 -5.27 1.81 11.22
C ALA A 164 -6.14 1.64 12.48
N ILE A 165 -6.99 0.61 12.54
CA ILE A 165 -7.80 0.28 13.72
C ILE A 165 -6.91 -0.06 14.92
N LYS A 166 -5.86 -0.87 14.72
CA LYS A 166 -4.90 -1.22 15.78
C LYS A 166 -4.16 0.00 16.32
N ILE A 167 -3.72 0.90 15.43
CA ILE A 167 -3.07 2.17 15.81
C ILE A 167 -4.02 2.99 16.67
N LYS A 168 -5.26 3.22 16.21
CA LYS A 168 -6.27 3.98 16.96
C LYS A 168 -6.50 3.43 18.37
N GLY A 169 -6.66 2.11 18.49
CA GLY A 169 -6.85 1.47 19.80
C GLY A 169 -5.64 1.64 20.74
N ARG A 170 -4.42 1.56 20.18
CA ARG A 170 -3.19 1.78 20.95
C ARG A 170 -3.07 3.24 21.41
N GLU A 171 -3.31 4.20 20.52
CA GLU A 171 -3.25 5.64 20.87
C GLU A 171 -4.29 6.00 21.93
N PHE A 172 -5.50 5.44 21.83
CA PHE A 172 -6.51 5.60 22.88
C PHE A 172 -6.01 5.09 24.24
N THR A 173 -5.36 3.92 24.26
CA THR A 173 -4.78 3.33 25.47
C THR A 173 -3.67 4.22 26.06
N PHE A 174 -2.73 4.72 25.25
CA PHE A 174 -1.69 5.65 25.71
C PHE A 174 -2.28 6.94 26.27
N ASN A 175 -3.26 7.52 25.58
CA ASN A 175 -3.93 8.74 26.03
C ASN A 175 -4.64 8.53 27.37
N ALA A 176 -5.33 7.40 27.56
CA ALA A 176 -5.95 7.06 28.84
C ALA A 176 -4.93 6.98 29.98
N ILE A 177 -3.79 6.31 29.76
CA ILE A 177 -2.70 6.22 30.74
C ILE A 177 -2.13 7.61 31.05
N MET A 178 -1.93 8.45 30.04
CA MET A 178 -1.42 9.82 30.19
C MET A 178 -2.37 10.70 31.02
N VAL A 179 -3.68 10.58 30.80
CA VAL A 179 -4.70 11.28 31.60
C VAL A 179 -4.65 10.80 33.06
N LEU A 180 -4.60 9.50 33.30
CA LEU A 180 -4.51 8.94 34.65
C LEU A 180 -3.22 9.39 35.37
N LEU A 181 -2.08 9.41 34.68
CA LEU A 181 -0.81 9.90 35.23
C LEU A 181 -0.86 11.41 35.54
N THR A 182 -1.56 12.19 34.71
CA THR A 182 -1.82 13.61 34.96
C THR A 182 -2.67 13.82 36.21
N ILE A 183 -3.78 13.07 36.34
CA ILE A 183 -4.65 13.10 37.53
C ILE A 183 -3.85 12.72 38.78
N PHE A 184 -3.09 11.63 38.73
CA PHE A 184 -2.20 11.21 39.81
C PHE A 184 -1.23 12.33 40.22
N SER A 185 -0.61 13.00 39.24
CA SER A 185 0.33 14.08 39.49
C SER A 185 -0.33 15.28 40.16
N ILE A 186 -1.56 15.64 39.76
CA ILE A 186 -2.32 16.72 40.40
C ILE A 186 -2.57 16.41 41.89
N PHE A 187 -3.13 15.24 42.18
CA PHE A 187 -3.52 14.89 43.55
C PHE A 187 -2.34 14.55 44.47
N SER A 188 -1.31 13.87 43.96
CA SER A 188 -0.19 13.38 44.78
C SER A 188 0.98 14.34 44.89
N ILE A 189 1.08 15.33 43.98
CA ILE A 189 2.22 16.25 43.89
C ILE A 189 1.74 17.70 44.00
N ILE A 190 0.89 18.16 43.08
CA ILE A 190 0.54 19.60 42.97
C ILE A 190 -0.27 20.07 44.18
N ILE A 191 -1.36 19.39 44.55
CA ILE A 191 -2.19 19.80 45.69
C ILE A 191 -1.40 19.83 47.01
N PRO A 192 -0.62 18.80 47.38
CA PRO A 192 0.21 18.84 48.60
C PRO A 192 1.26 19.95 48.59
N LEU A 193 1.89 20.23 47.45
CA LEU A 193 2.87 21.31 47.30
C LEU A 193 2.25 22.68 47.61
N LEU A 194 1.06 22.95 47.07
CA LEU A 194 0.34 24.20 47.29
C LEU A 194 -0.06 24.38 48.76
N LYS A 195 -0.53 23.31 49.42
CA LYS A 195 -0.87 23.35 50.85
C LYS A 195 0.35 23.64 51.74
N ASN A 196 1.49 23.00 51.48
CA ASN A 196 2.72 23.23 52.26
C ASN A 196 3.28 24.65 52.09
N LYS A 197 3.15 25.25 50.90
CA LYS A 197 3.64 26.61 50.64
C LYS A 197 2.86 27.67 51.42
N ASN A 198 1.54 27.48 51.59
CA ASN A 198 0.69 28.38 52.36
C ASN A 198 0.92 28.31 53.88
N LEU A 199 1.48 27.20 54.39
CA LEU A 199 1.82 27.04 55.82
C LEU A 199 3.13 27.74 56.21
N ASN A 200 4.06 27.93 55.27
CA ASN A 200 5.34 28.59 55.54
C ASN A 200 5.31 30.13 55.35
N LEU A 201 4.15 30.69 54.97
CA LEU A 201 3.93 32.12 54.79
C LEU A 201 3.04 32.74 55.90
N LYS A 202 2.66 31.94 56.90
CA LYS A 202 1.98 32.38 58.12
C LYS A 202 2.92 32.18 59.30
#